data_AF-A0A397VS33-F1
#
_entry.id   AF-A0A397VS33-F1
#
_cell.length_a   1.000
_cell.length_b   1.000
_cell.length_c   1.000
_cell.angle_alpha   90.00
_cell.angle_beta   90.00
_cell.angle_gamma   90.00
#
_symmetry.space_group_name_H-M   'P 1'
#
loop_
_entity.id
_entity.type
_entity.pdbx_description
1 polymer ?
#
loop_
_entity_poly.entity_id
_entity_poly.type
_entity_poly.pdbx_seq_one_letter_code
_entity_poly.pdbx_strand_id
1 'polypeptide(L)'
;MVEFFKNLSNDYLELLIDNEDFNVIIKVNEPTSNKIFKVRSAILRKRSLYFRNELTNINSDTNNIKTINLNHVSVEQFEIIIKLQNWCNDIIVKYPEKVFDSEDFYSIPENALISLIESDDLKMDEINIWNYIIKWRIAKNPGLSSNLKEWSLKIL
;
A
#
# COMPACT_ATOMS: atom_id res chain seq x y z
N MET A 1 -8.30 -21.65 -4.83
CA MET A 1 -7.53 -20.73 -3.97
C MET A 1 -6.53 -19.89 -4.77
N VAL A 2 -5.70 -20.49 -5.64
CA VAL A 2 -4.75 -19.79 -6.53
C VAL A 2 -5.45 -18.89 -7.56
N GLU A 3 -6.54 -19.36 -8.19
CA GLU A 3 -7.26 -18.57 -9.21
C GLU A 3 -7.86 -17.28 -8.66
N PHE A 4 -8.35 -17.31 -7.41
CA PHE A 4 -8.87 -16.12 -6.74
C PHE A 4 -7.78 -15.05 -6.54
N PHE A 5 -6.58 -15.45 -6.13
CA PHE A 5 -5.45 -14.54 -5.97
C PHE A 5 -5.03 -13.92 -7.28
N LYS A 6 -5.01 -14.73 -8.34
CA LYS A 6 -4.72 -14.27 -9.67
C LYS A 6 -5.74 -13.22 -10.13
N ASN A 7 -7.03 -13.44 -9.89
CA ASN A 7 -8.08 -12.50 -10.25
C ASN A 7 -7.99 -11.18 -9.47
N LEU A 8 -7.85 -11.22 -8.14
CA LEU A 8 -7.73 -10.00 -7.33
C LEU A 8 -6.48 -9.18 -7.70
N SER A 9 -5.35 -9.85 -7.94
CA SER A 9 -4.13 -9.20 -8.41
C SER A 9 -4.32 -8.50 -9.76
N ASN A 10 -5.06 -9.15 -10.67
CA ASN A 10 -5.40 -8.59 -11.96
C ASN A 10 -6.35 -7.39 -11.82
N ASP A 11 -7.38 -7.47 -10.98
CA ASP A 11 -8.32 -6.37 -10.75
C ASP A 11 -7.59 -5.12 -10.22
N TYR A 12 -6.65 -5.30 -9.28
CA TYR A 12 -5.82 -4.18 -8.81
C TYR A 12 -4.82 -3.67 -9.85
N LEU A 13 -4.29 -4.54 -10.71
CA LEU A 13 -3.47 -4.13 -11.85
C LEU A 13 -4.26 -3.27 -12.81
N GLU A 14 -5.49 -3.65 -13.15
CA GLU A 14 -6.40 -2.89 -14.01
C GLU A 14 -6.78 -1.54 -13.38
N LEU A 15 -6.91 -1.50 -12.05
CA LEU A 15 -7.14 -0.23 -11.36
C LEU A 15 -5.93 0.71 -11.41
N LEU A 16 -4.71 0.17 -11.26
CA LEU A 16 -3.45 0.94 -11.26
C LEU A 16 -3.03 1.34 -12.68
N ILE A 17 -2.94 0.38 -13.57
CA ILE A 17 -2.58 0.52 -14.98
C ILE A 17 -3.88 0.65 -15.76
N ASP A 18 -4.17 1.88 -16.18
CA ASP A 18 -5.40 2.22 -16.86
C ASP A 18 -5.08 2.93 -18.16
N ASN A 19 -5.67 2.47 -19.26
CA ASN A 19 -5.46 3.08 -20.57
C ASN A 19 -6.45 4.21 -20.86
N GLU A 20 -7.54 4.33 -20.10
CA GLU A 20 -8.66 5.25 -20.31
C GLU A 20 -8.56 6.49 -19.40
N ASP A 21 -8.55 6.34 -18.07
CA ASP A 21 -8.60 7.46 -17.10
C ASP A 21 -7.24 7.78 -16.44
N PHE A 22 -6.13 7.49 -17.12
CA PHE A 22 -4.80 7.79 -16.57
C PHE A 22 -4.52 9.29 -16.53
N ASN A 23 -3.78 9.70 -15.50
CA ASN A 23 -3.26 11.06 -15.36
C ASN A 23 -1.74 11.10 -15.10
N VAL A 24 -1.09 9.93 -15.13
CA VAL A 24 0.35 9.78 -15.01
C VAL A 24 0.87 8.83 -16.07
N ILE A 25 2.00 9.19 -16.68
CA ILE A 25 2.79 8.34 -17.57
C ILE A 25 4.11 8.04 -16.87
N ILE A 26 4.42 6.77 -16.67
CA ILE A 26 5.75 6.32 -16.23
C ILE A 26 6.48 5.79 -17.46
N LYS A 27 7.60 6.43 -17.80
CA LYS A 27 8.52 6.00 -18.84
C LYS A 27 9.67 5.28 -18.16
N VAL A 28 9.82 3.99 -18.45
CA VAL A 28 10.97 3.21 -18.01
C VAL A 28 11.93 3.14 -19.19
N ASN A 29 13.05 3.84 -19.05
CA ASN A 29 14.01 4.02 -20.13
C ASN A 29 15.14 3.00 -19.98
N GLU A 30 15.26 2.11 -20.96
CA GLU A 30 16.42 1.24 -21.11
C GLU A 30 17.17 1.58 -22.41
N PRO A 31 18.47 1.23 -22.50
CA PRO A 31 19.25 1.46 -23.71
C PRO A 31 18.66 0.82 -24.98
N THR A 32 17.87 -0.24 -24.83
CA THR A 32 17.34 -1.06 -25.92
C THR A 32 15.81 -1.06 -25.99
N SER A 33 15.12 -0.47 -25.02
CA SER A 33 13.67 -0.51 -24.90
C SER A 33 13.16 0.68 -24.09
N ASN A 34 12.02 1.21 -24.48
CA ASN A 34 11.31 2.24 -23.76
C ASN A 34 9.88 1.78 -23.57
N LYS A 35 9.54 1.38 -22.35
CA LYS A 35 8.18 0.96 -21.99
C LYS A 35 7.45 2.10 -21.29
N ILE A 36 6.20 2.28 -21.69
CA ILE A 36 5.30 3.28 -21.13
C ILE A 36 4.23 2.57 -20.32
N PHE A 37 4.06 3.02 -19.07
CA PHE A 37 2.96 2.61 -18.20
C PHE A 37 2.05 3.82 -17.99
N LYS A 38 0.78 3.67 -18.35
CA LYS A 38 -0.26 4.65 -18.07
C LYS A 38 -0.92 4.28 -16.75
N VAL A 39 -0.88 5.19 -15.77
CA VAL A 39 -1.28 4.87 -14.40
C VAL A 39 -2.11 5.98 -13.75
N ARG A 40 -2.89 5.60 -12.74
CA ARG A 40 -3.67 6.54 -11.91
C ARG A 40 -2.85 7.04 -10.73
N SER A 41 -2.64 8.35 -10.64
CA SER A 41 -1.87 9.00 -9.56
C SER A 41 -2.41 8.69 -8.16
N ALA A 42 -3.73 8.59 -7.99
CA ALA A 42 -4.34 8.33 -6.69
C ALA A 42 -3.83 7.03 -6.06
N ILE A 43 -3.75 5.96 -6.86
CA ILE A 43 -3.27 4.66 -6.42
C ILE A 43 -1.75 4.69 -6.21
N LEU A 44 -1.02 5.26 -7.16
CA LEU A 44 0.44 5.33 -7.12
C LEU A 44 0.95 6.12 -5.89
N ARG A 45 0.31 7.26 -5.55
CA ARG A 45 0.62 8.07 -4.36
C ARG A 45 0.33 7.34 -3.05
N LYS A 46 -0.73 6.54 -3.00
CA LYS A 46 -1.05 5.75 -1.82
C LYS A 46 0.00 4.65 -1.59
N ARG A 47 0.42 3.96 -2.65
CA ARG A 47 1.27 2.76 -2.58
C ARG A 47 2.77 3.01 -2.54
N SER A 48 3.24 4.21 -2.87
CA SER A 48 4.68 4.51 -2.89
C SER A 48 4.96 5.92 -2.41
N LEU A 49 5.73 6.02 -1.32
CA LEU A 49 6.20 7.31 -0.81
C LEU A 49 7.07 8.02 -1.85
N TYR A 50 7.89 7.27 -2.58
CA TYR A 50 8.69 7.82 -3.69
C TYR A 50 7.79 8.50 -4.71
N PHE A 51 6.80 7.80 -5.26
CA PHE A 51 5.90 8.38 -6.26
C PHE A 51 5.00 9.48 -5.67
N ARG A 52 4.65 9.40 -4.39
CA ARG A 52 3.93 10.48 -3.69
C ARG A 52 4.70 11.79 -3.77
N ASN A 53 5.99 11.75 -3.41
CA ASN A 53 6.88 12.91 -3.41
C ASN A 53 7.25 13.36 -4.83
N GLU A 54 7.46 12.41 -5.74
CA GLU A 54 7.78 12.72 -7.13
C GLU A 54 6.61 13.48 -7.80
N LEU A 55 5.38 13.01 -7.60
CA LEU A 55 4.18 13.60 -8.18
C LEU A 55 3.77 14.94 -7.56
N THR A 56 4.26 15.31 -6.37
CA THR A 56 4.02 16.67 -5.82
C THR A 56 4.84 17.72 -6.55
N ASN A 57 6.02 17.35 -7.05
CA ASN A 57 6.97 18.30 -7.63
C ASN A 57 6.88 18.40 -9.16
N ILE A 58 6.24 17.42 -9.81
CA ILE A 58 6.09 17.40 -11.27
C ILE A 58 4.91 18.26 -11.73
N ASN A 59 5.17 19.12 -12.71
CA ASN A 59 4.13 19.86 -13.44
C ASN A 59 3.45 18.95 -14.48
N SER A 60 2.16 19.17 -14.69
CA SER A 60 1.43 18.51 -15.77
C SER A 60 1.65 19.21 -17.10
N ASP A 61 1.46 18.48 -18.20
CA ASP A 61 1.40 19.02 -19.55
C ASP A 61 0.04 19.72 -19.82
N THR A 62 -0.17 20.16 -21.07
CA THR A 62 -1.39 20.84 -21.51
C THR A 62 -2.66 19.97 -21.39
N ASN A 63 -2.50 18.65 -21.29
CA ASN A 63 -3.58 17.69 -21.12
C ASN A 63 -3.76 17.27 -19.65
N ASN A 64 -3.13 17.98 -18.71
CA ASN A 64 -3.09 17.65 -17.28
C ASN A 64 -2.42 16.30 -16.95
N ILE A 65 -1.55 15.78 -17.84
CA ILE A 65 -0.83 14.53 -17.63
C ILE A 65 0.55 14.81 -17.04
N LYS A 66 0.93 14.06 -16.00
CA LYS A 66 2.29 14.11 -15.42
C LYS A 66 3.15 12.98 -15.97
N THR A 67 4.40 13.25 -16.31
CA THR A 67 5.35 12.23 -16.78
C THR A 67 6.48 12.02 -15.78
N ILE A 68 6.75 10.76 -15.41
CA ILE A 68 7.89 10.34 -14.59
C ILE A 68 8.83 9.51 -15.47
N ASN A 69 10.13 9.80 -15.41
CA ASN A 69 11.15 9.00 -16.10
C ASN A 69 11.94 8.18 -15.08
N LEU A 70 11.87 6.86 -15.18
CA LEU A 70 12.68 5.93 -14.39
C LEU A 70 13.89 5.50 -15.24
N ASN A 71 15.06 6.04 -14.89
CA ASN A 71 16.30 5.79 -15.64
C ASN A 71 17.22 4.75 -14.94
N HIS A 72 16.90 4.37 -13.71
CA HIS A 72 17.69 3.46 -12.88
C HIS A 72 16.96 2.14 -12.55
N VAL A 73 15.82 1.91 -13.20
CA VAL A 73 14.99 0.73 -13.01
C VAL A 73 14.76 0.14 -14.39
N SER A 74 14.97 -1.16 -14.54
CA SER A 74 14.65 -1.88 -15.77
C SER A 74 13.14 -2.07 -15.92
N VAL A 75 12.66 -2.29 -17.14
CA VAL A 75 11.26 -2.61 -17.42
C VAL A 75 10.84 -3.85 -16.64
N GLU A 76 11.68 -4.88 -16.64
CA GLU A 76 11.45 -6.12 -15.90
C GLU A 76 11.37 -5.88 -14.39
N GLN A 77 12.29 -5.09 -13.83
CA GLN A 77 12.27 -4.74 -12.41
C GLN A 77 11.01 -3.99 -12.03
N PHE A 78 10.58 -3.03 -12.85
CA PHE A 78 9.38 -2.26 -12.58
C PHE A 78 8.12 -3.12 -12.62
N GLU A 79 8.02 -4.04 -13.58
CA GLU A 79 6.93 -5.02 -13.63
C GLU A 79 6.92 -5.96 -12.42
N ILE A 80 8.09 -6.42 -11.98
CA ILE A 80 8.22 -7.24 -10.76
C ILE A 80 7.76 -6.45 -9.54
N ILE A 81 8.15 -5.19 -9.41
CA ILE A 81 7.72 -4.32 -8.30
C ILE A 81 6.20 -4.20 -8.26
N ILE A 82 5.56 -3.93 -9.41
CA ILE A 82 4.10 -3.82 -9.50
C ILE A 82 3.44 -5.15 -9.11
N LYS A 83 3.91 -6.28 -9.65
CA LYS A 83 3.38 -7.62 -9.32
C LYS A 83 3.52 -7.94 -7.83
N LEU A 84 4.67 -7.64 -7.23
CA LEU A 84 4.92 -7.87 -5.80
C LEU A 84 4.02 -7.01 -4.92
N GLN A 85 3.84 -5.72 -5.25
CA GLN A 85 2.94 -4.84 -4.50
C GLN A 85 1.50 -5.36 -4.51
N ASN A 86 1.02 -5.85 -5.66
CA ASN A 86 -0.32 -6.41 -5.75
C ASN A 86 -0.46 -7.71 -4.97
N TRP A 87 0.50 -8.62 -5.12
CA TRP A 87 0.50 -9.87 -4.37
C TRP A 87 0.48 -9.64 -2.86
N CYS A 88 1.29 -8.70 -2.36
CA CYS A 88 1.26 -8.33 -0.94
C CYS A 88 -0.11 -7.81 -0.50
N ASN A 89 -0.75 -6.93 -1.28
CA ASN A 89 -2.09 -6.43 -0.97
C ASN A 89 -3.12 -7.57 -0.93
N ASP A 90 -3.06 -8.52 -1.86
CA ASP A 90 -3.98 -9.65 -1.90
C ASP A 90 -3.86 -10.55 -0.66
N ILE A 91 -2.62 -10.77 -0.20
CA ILE A 91 -2.35 -11.51 1.03
C ILE A 91 -2.91 -10.77 2.24
N ILE A 92 -2.65 -9.47 2.35
CA ILE A 92 -3.13 -8.63 3.47
C ILE A 92 -4.67 -8.64 3.53
N VAL A 93 -5.33 -8.41 2.40
CA VAL A 93 -6.80 -8.35 2.32
C VAL A 93 -7.45 -9.68 2.68
N LYS A 94 -6.90 -10.79 2.15
CA LYS A 94 -7.55 -12.10 2.27
C LYS A 94 -7.15 -12.86 3.53
N TYR A 95 -5.91 -12.70 3.95
CA TYR A 95 -5.34 -13.36 5.13
C TYR A 95 -4.73 -12.33 6.09
N PRO A 96 -5.53 -11.35 6.56
CA PRO A 96 -5.04 -10.31 7.47
C PRO A 96 -4.39 -10.92 8.71
N GLU A 97 -4.85 -12.08 9.19
CA GLU A 97 -4.26 -12.79 10.32
C GLU A 97 -2.76 -13.08 10.13
N LYS A 98 -2.30 -13.30 8.89
CA LYS A 98 -0.85 -13.52 8.62
C LYS A 98 -0.01 -12.30 8.93
N VAL A 99 -0.58 -11.11 8.79
CA VAL A 99 0.07 -9.84 9.11
C VAL A 99 -0.06 -9.56 10.60
N PHE A 100 -1.26 -9.67 11.15
CA PHE A 100 -1.57 -9.32 12.54
C PHE A 100 -0.97 -10.31 13.56
N ASP A 101 -0.84 -11.59 13.23
CA ASP A 101 -0.20 -12.61 14.07
C ASP A 101 1.33 -12.63 13.96
N SER A 102 1.91 -11.85 13.04
CA SER A 102 3.36 -11.77 12.91
C SER A 102 4.00 -11.13 14.14
N GLU A 103 5.12 -11.67 14.60
CA GLU A 103 5.92 -11.07 15.67
C GLU A 103 6.38 -9.65 15.30
N ASP A 104 6.62 -9.41 14.01
CA ASP A 104 7.03 -8.11 13.47
C ASP A 104 5.89 -7.09 13.39
N PHE A 105 4.64 -7.51 13.61
CA PHE A 105 3.48 -6.61 13.57
C PHE A 105 3.66 -5.42 14.53
N TYR A 106 4.20 -5.68 15.71
CA TYR A 106 4.45 -4.67 16.74
C TYR A 106 5.57 -3.67 16.37
N SER A 107 6.35 -3.98 15.34
CA SER A 107 7.38 -3.09 14.81
C SER A 107 6.83 -2.09 13.79
N ILE A 108 5.65 -2.33 13.22
CA ILE A 108 5.02 -1.49 12.19
C ILE A 108 4.92 -0.02 12.68
N PRO A 109 5.35 0.97 11.88
CA PRO A 109 5.16 2.39 12.15
C PRO A 109 3.67 2.79 12.16
N GLU A 110 3.30 3.80 12.96
CA GLU A 110 1.91 4.23 13.14
C GLU A 110 1.19 4.57 11.82
N ASN A 111 1.87 5.28 10.91
CA ASN A 111 1.31 5.63 9.60
C ASN A 111 1.03 4.41 8.70
N ALA A 112 1.86 3.37 8.80
CA ALA A 112 1.66 2.12 8.07
C ALA A 112 0.52 1.30 8.69
N LEU A 113 0.39 1.30 10.02
CA LEU A 113 -0.75 0.70 10.70
C LEU A 113 -2.06 1.41 10.32
N ILE A 114 -2.09 2.74 10.30
CA ILE A 114 -3.27 3.52 9.86
C ILE A 114 -3.65 3.14 8.43
N SER A 115 -2.67 3.10 7.52
CA SER A 115 -2.94 2.73 6.11
C SER A 115 -3.48 1.30 5.97
N LEU A 116 -3.07 0.39 6.85
CA LEU A 116 -3.56 -0.99 6.89
C LEU A 116 -5.02 -1.06 7.34
N ILE A 117 -5.39 -0.34 8.39
CA ILE A 117 -6.74 -0.39 8.99
C ILE A 117 -7.78 0.47 8.24
N GLU A 118 -7.34 1.46 7.45
CA GLU A 118 -8.20 2.23 6.53
C GLU A 118 -8.71 1.38 5.34
N SER A 119 -8.27 0.13 5.20
CA SER A 119 -8.74 -0.76 4.15
C SER A 119 -10.07 -1.41 4.53
N ASP A 120 -11.14 -0.99 3.86
CA ASP A 120 -12.49 -1.59 4.01
C ASP A 120 -12.58 -3.04 3.49
N ASP A 121 -11.54 -3.52 2.79
CA ASP A 121 -11.54 -4.83 2.12
C ASP A 121 -11.06 -5.98 3.02
N LEU A 122 -10.45 -5.69 4.18
CA LEU A 122 -9.87 -6.69 5.06
C LEU A 122 -10.90 -7.77 5.45
N LYS A 123 -10.57 -9.03 5.22
CA LYS A 123 -11.41 -10.18 5.61
C LYS A 123 -11.23 -10.56 7.09
N MET A 124 -11.48 -9.60 7.98
CA MET A 124 -11.41 -9.77 9.44
C MET A 124 -12.47 -8.92 10.14
N ASP A 125 -13.08 -9.47 11.18
CA ASP A 125 -14.04 -8.72 11.99
C ASP A 125 -13.35 -7.53 12.69
N GLU A 126 -14.04 -6.39 12.71
CA GLU A 126 -13.54 -5.13 13.28
C GLU A 126 -13.07 -5.28 14.73
N ILE A 127 -13.79 -6.08 15.53
CA ILE A 127 -13.42 -6.37 16.92
C ILE A 127 -12.04 -7.04 17.05
N ASN A 128 -11.67 -7.89 16.08
CA ASN A 128 -10.36 -8.53 16.07
C ASN A 128 -9.28 -7.53 15.70
N ILE A 129 -9.54 -6.64 14.73
CA ILE A 129 -8.64 -5.55 14.36
C ILE A 129 -8.35 -4.66 15.59
N TRP A 130 -9.39 -4.24 16.32
CA TRP A 130 -9.23 -3.44 17.54
C TRP A 130 -8.39 -4.14 18.61
N ASN A 131 -8.56 -5.45 18.79
CA ASN A 131 -7.75 -6.22 19.73
C ASN A 131 -6.25 -6.21 19.36
N TYR A 132 -5.90 -6.29 18.07
CA TYR A 132 -4.50 -6.17 17.64
C TYR A 132 -3.94 -4.76 17.82
N ILE A 133 -4.74 -3.71 17.54
CA ILE A 133 -4.32 -2.32 17.74
C ILE A 133 -3.99 -2.05 19.22
N ILE A 134 -4.81 -2.56 20.14
CA ILE A 134 -4.55 -2.46 21.58
C ILE A 134 -3.22 -3.13 21.95
N LYS A 135 -3.00 -4.37 21.48
CA LYS A 135 -1.74 -5.10 21.71
C LYS A 135 -0.54 -4.33 21.15
N TRP A 136 -0.66 -3.77 19.94
CA TRP A 136 0.36 -2.94 19.31
C TRP A 136 0.68 -1.69 20.13
N ARG A 137 -0.34 -1.01 20.65
CA ARG A 137 -0.14 0.20 21.46
C ARG A 137 0.59 -0.09 22.76
N ILE A 138 0.26 -1.20 23.43
CA ILE A 138 0.94 -1.68 24.64
C ILE A 138 2.39 -2.03 24.32
N ALA A 139 2.66 -2.76 23.24
CA ALA A 139 4.01 -3.13 22.83
C ALA A 139 4.91 -1.91 22.55
N LYS A 140 4.36 -0.85 21.94
CA LYS A 140 5.08 0.42 21.71
C LYS A 140 5.26 1.27 22.97
N ASN A 141 4.44 1.06 24.01
CA ASN A 141 4.44 1.86 25.24
C ASN A 141 4.49 0.94 26.46
N PRO A 142 5.65 0.37 26.81
CA PRO A 142 5.76 -0.64 27.87
C PRO A 142 5.36 -0.15 29.28
N GLY A 143 5.22 1.16 29.50
CA GLY A 143 4.65 1.73 30.73
C GLY A 143 3.12 1.79 30.78
N LEU A 144 2.45 1.35 29.72
CA LEU A 144 0.99 1.28 29.63
C LEU A 144 0.53 -0.05 30.26
N SER A 145 -0.42 0.04 31.19
CA SER A 145 -0.99 -1.16 31.81
C SER A 145 -1.66 -2.04 30.77
N SER A 146 -1.56 -3.36 30.88
CA SER A 146 -2.35 -4.29 30.06
C SER A 146 -3.82 -4.34 30.49
N ASN A 147 -4.16 -3.77 31.66
CA ASN A 147 -5.53 -3.67 32.14
C ASN A 147 -6.23 -2.44 31.53
N LEU A 148 -7.16 -2.68 30.59
CA LEU A 148 -7.91 -1.64 29.90
C LEU A 148 -8.74 -0.74 30.85
N LYS A 149 -9.18 -1.25 32.01
CA LYS A 149 -9.93 -0.45 33.00
C LYS A 149 -9.09 0.66 33.63
N GLU A 150 -7.76 0.53 33.60
CA GLU A 150 -6.85 1.55 34.12
C GLU A 150 -6.61 2.69 33.12
N TRP A 151 -7.01 2.51 31.86
CA TRP A 151 -6.84 3.54 30.82
C TRP A 151 -7.89 4.63 30.92
N SER A 152 -9.12 4.27 31.33
CA SER A 152 -10.21 5.22 31.59
C SER A 152 -9.94 6.22 32.73
N LEU A 153 -8.94 5.98 33.57
CA LEU A 153 -8.58 6.85 34.70
C LEU A 153 -7.54 7.93 34.37
N LYS A 154 -6.93 7.90 33.17
CA LYS A 154 -5.89 8.87 32.74
C LYS A 154 -6.38 9.97 31.80
N ILE A 155 -7.68 10.00 31.47
CA ILE A 155 -8.30 10.98 30.53
C ILE A 155 -9.26 11.94 31.27
N LEU A 156 -9.23 11.98 32.61
CA LEU A 156 -9.82 13.05 33.44
C LEU A 156 -8.71 13.95 34.01
#